data_AF-A0AAV8ZXH5-F1
#
_entry.id   AF-A0AAV8ZXH5-F1
#
_cell.length_a   1.000
_cell.length_b   1.000
_cell.length_c   1.000
_cell.angle_alpha   90.00
_cell.angle_beta   90.00
_cell.angle_gamma   90.00
#
_symmetry.space_group_name_H-M   'P 1'
#
loop_
_entity.id
_entity.type
_entity.pdbx_description
1 polymer ?
#
loop_
_entity_poly.entity_id
_entity_poly.type
_entity_poly.pdbx_seq_one_letter_code
_entity_poly.pdbx_strand_id
1 'polypeptide(L)'
;MDQLFDVSSDDEDIIDYVEHIERPRKARRYQERKNHINYWDDEEFYNRFRFTKPSIHLILEKIEDGIKSTTNWNHALLPMEMLLLTLRFFACGSMLIVVGDFAGVHKSTASKVILK
;
A
#
# COMPACT_ATOMS: atom_id res chain seq x y z
N MET A 1 -30.25 -19.83 40.91
CA MET A 1 -29.01 -20.62 41.08
C MET A 1 -28.28 -20.46 39.78
N ASP A 2 -27.52 -19.37 39.68
CA ASP A 2 -26.71 -19.05 38.50
C ASP A 2 -25.66 -20.13 38.34
N GLN A 3 -25.77 -20.92 37.28
CA GLN A 3 -24.66 -21.77 36.86
C GLN A 3 -23.66 -20.86 36.16
N LEU A 4 -22.70 -20.33 36.94
CA LEU A 4 -21.43 -19.87 36.40
C LEU A 4 -20.83 -21.05 35.63
N PHE A 5 -20.78 -20.92 34.30
CA PHE A 5 -19.91 -21.73 33.47
C PHE A 5 -18.48 -21.42 33.89
N ASP A 6 -17.85 -22.38 34.58
CA ASP A 6 -16.43 -22.39 34.85
C ASP A 6 -15.73 -22.71 33.52
N VAL A 7 -15.35 -21.65 32.80
CA VAL A 7 -14.60 -21.77 31.55
C VAL A 7 -13.17 -22.13 31.93
N SER A 8 -12.74 -23.34 31.60
CA SER A 8 -11.38 -23.80 31.85
C SER A 8 -10.38 -22.94 31.07
N SER A 9 -9.19 -22.70 31.62
CA SER A 9 -8.11 -21.95 30.98
C SER A 9 -7.72 -22.48 29.59
N ASP A 10 -7.97 -23.76 29.30
CA ASP A 10 -7.73 -24.38 27.97
C ASP A 10 -8.79 -23.97 26.92
N ASP A 11 -9.99 -23.57 27.36
CA ASP A 11 -11.08 -23.16 26.47
C ASP A 11 -10.94 -21.70 26.02
N GLU A 12 -10.22 -20.84 26.76
CA GLU A 12 -9.90 -19.46 26.32
C GLU A 12 -9.06 -19.45 25.05
N ASP A 13 -8.04 -20.32 24.98
CA ASP A 13 -7.22 -20.48 23.78
C ASP A 13 -8.06 -21.00 22.61
N ILE A 14 -8.95 -21.97 22.85
CA ILE A 14 -9.86 -22.52 21.83
C ILE A 14 -10.81 -21.44 21.30
N ILE A 15 -11.35 -20.59 22.18
CA ILE A 15 -12.20 -19.46 21.80
C ILE A 15 -11.41 -18.47 20.94
N ASP A 16 -10.17 -18.14 21.31
CA ASP A 16 -9.31 -17.24 20.52
C ASP A 16 -8.99 -17.86 19.14
N TYR A 17 -8.69 -19.16 19.07
CA TYR A 17 -8.46 -19.86 17.80
C TYR A 17 -9.70 -19.87 16.90
N VAL A 18 -10.89 -20.15 17.44
CA VAL A 18 -12.16 -20.15 16.69
C VAL A 18 -12.51 -18.74 16.20
N GLU A 19 -12.32 -17.73 17.05
CA GLU A 19 -12.58 -16.33 16.70
C GLU A 19 -11.60 -15.81 15.62
N HIS A 20 -10.41 -16.40 15.49
CA HIS A 20 -9.46 -16.09 14.41
C HIS A 20 -9.74 -16.85 13.11
N ILE A 21 -10.30 -18.06 13.16
CA ILE A 21 -10.66 -18.87 11.98
C ILE A 21 -11.91 -18.32 11.28
N GLU A 22 -12.87 -17.80 12.05
CA GLU A 22 -14.16 -17.33 11.52
C GLU A 22 -14.16 -15.90 11.00
N ARG A 23 -13.03 -15.17 10.96
CA ARG A 23 -13.01 -13.82 10.37
C ARG A 23 -13.04 -13.95 8.84
N PRO A 24 -14.20 -13.78 8.16
CA PRO A 24 -14.20 -13.80 6.71
C PRO A 24 -13.24 -12.73 6.21
N ARG A 25 -12.38 -13.09 5.24
CA ARG A 25 -11.47 -12.11 4.63
C ARG A 25 -12.30 -10.90 4.21
N LYS A 26 -12.03 -9.75 4.84
CA LYS A 26 -12.70 -8.51 4.49
C LYS A 26 -12.58 -8.31 2.98
N ALA A 27 -13.73 -8.09 2.33
CA ALA A 27 -13.77 -7.89 0.89
C ALA A 27 -12.75 -6.82 0.49
N ARG A 28 -11.95 -7.11 -0.54
CA ARG A 28 -10.94 -6.17 -1.01
C ARG A 28 -11.65 -4.91 -1.52
N ARG A 29 -11.39 -3.78 -0.87
CA ARG A 29 -11.81 -2.47 -1.34
C ARG A 29 -10.71 -1.94 -2.25
N TYR A 30 -10.98 -1.88 -3.55
CA TYR A 30 -10.12 -1.18 -4.49
C TYR A 30 -10.42 0.31 -4.39
N GLN A 31 -9.41 1.10 -4.03
CA GLN A 31 -9.50 2.55 -4.06
C GLN A 31 -9.18 3.04 -5.47
N GLU A 32 -9.83 4.12 -5.89
CA GLU A 32 -9.49 4.81 -7.13
C GLU A 32 -8.12 5.46 -6.97
N ARG A 33 -7.19 5.11 -7.86
CA ARG A 33 -5.82 5.63 -7.86
C ARG A 33 -5.77 6.92 -8.66
N LYS A 34 -5.31 8.01 -8.04
CA LYS A 34 -5.12 9.28 -8.71
C LYS A 34 -3.89 9.22 -9.62
N ASN A 35 -4.02 9.72 -10.84
CA ASN A 35 -2.87 9.93 -11.71
C ASN A 35 -2.08 11.17 -11.23
N HIS A 36 -1.19 10.99 -10.26
CA HIS A 36 -0.48 12.06 -9.57
C HIS A 36 0.35 12.96 -10.50
N ILE A 37 0.84 12.47 -11.64
CA ILE A 37 1.63 13.29 -12.58
C ILE A 37 0.77 14.39 -13.23
N ASN A 38 -0.52 14.10 -13.46
CA ASN A 38 -1.45 14.99 -14.13
C ASN A 38 -2.35 15.74 -13.15
N TYR A 39 -2.52 15.22 -11.94
CA TYR A 39 -3.44 15.79 -10.94
C TYR A 39 -2.87 17.04 -10.25
N TRP A 40 -1.56 17.10 -10.02
CA TRP A 40 -0.90 18.20 -9.33
C TRP A 40 -0.23 19.16 -10.33
N ASP A 41 -0.22 20.46 -10.02
CA ASP A 41 0.67 21.39 -10.74
C ASP A 41 2.14 21.13 -10.37
N ASP A 42 3.08 21.83 -11.02
CA ASP A 42 4.51 21.55 -10.84
C ASP A 42 5.03 21.89 -9.44
N GLU A 43 4.51 22.94 -8.80
CA GLU A 43 4.90 23.34 -7.45
C GLU A 43 4.34 22.36 -6.40
N GLU A 44 3.04 22.05 -6.49
CA GLU A 44 2.37 21.06 -5.64
C GLU A 44 3.04 19.69 -5.74
N PHE A 45 3.40 19.30 -6.97
CA PHE A 45 4.09 18.06 -7.26
C PHE A 45 5.48 18.05 -6.64
N TYR A 46 6.27 19.10 -6.85
CA TYR A 46 7.61 19.21 -6.27
C TYR A 46 7.56 19.16 -4.73
N ASN A 47 6.59 19.85 -4.12
CA ASN A 47 6.39 19.82 -2.67
C ASN A 47 6.04 18.43 -2.13
N ARG A 48 5.48 17.53 -2.96
CA ARG A 48 5.09 16.17 -2.55
C ARG A 48 6.16 15.13 -2.80
N PHE A 49 6.84 15.22 -3.93
CA PHE A 49 7.77 14.18 -4.38
C PHE A 49 9.24 14.60 -4.31
N ARG A 50 9.53 15.90 -4.10
CA ARG A 50 10.89 16.49 -4.10
C ARG A 50 11.66 16.31 -5.42
N PHE A 51 10.92 16.04 -6.50
CA PHE A 51 11.41 15.97 -7.87
C PHE A 51 10.46 16.71 -8.80
N THR A 52 11.00 17.23 -9.90
CA THR A 52 10.18 17.80 -10.97
C THR A 52 9.61 16.70 -11.86
N LYS A 53 8.51 16.97 -12.56
CA LYS A 53 7.91 16.00 -13.49
C LYS A 53 8.90 15.53 -14.56
N PRO A 54 9.70 16.40 -15.22
CA PRO A 54 10.70 15.95 -16.20
C PRO A 54 11.78 15.05 -15.57
N SER A 55 12.27 15.38 -14.38
CA SER A 55 13.27 14.55 -13.70
C SER A 55 12.76 13.14 -13.41
N ILE A 56 11.49 13.00 -13.04
CA ILE A 56 10.90 11.67 -12.80
C ILE A 56 10.76 10.87 -14.08
N HIS A 57 10.39 11.50 -15.20
CA HIS A 57 10.33 10.78 -16.48
C HIS A 57 11.73 10.26 -16.89
N LEU A 58 12.77 11.08 -16.69
CA LEU A 58 14.16 10.65 -16.95
C LEU A 58 14.60 9.49 -16.05
N ILE A 59 14.20 9.50 -14.78
CA ILE A 59 14.47 8.40 -13.86
C ILE A 59 13.72 7.15 -14.31
N LEU A 60 12.44 7.30 -14.65
CA LEU A 60 11.58 6.19 -15.06
C LEU A 60 12.15 5.47 -16.27
N GLU A 61 12.58 6.20 -17.30
CA GLU A 61 13.22 5.65 -18.50
C GLU A 61 14.40 4.73 -18.17
N LYS A 62 15.15 5.01 -17.10
CA LYS A 62 16.33 4.23 -16.70
C LYS A 62 16.00 2.98 -15.91
N ILE A 63 14.88 2.95 -15.19
CA ILE A 63 14.58 1.89 -14.22
C ILE A 63 13.31 1.10 -14.54
N GLU A 64 12.53 1.54 -15.53
CA GLU A 64 11.22 0.98 -15.86
C GLU A 64 11.26 -0.54 -16.01
N ASP A 65 12.23 -1.05 -16.78
CA ASP A 65 12.38 -2.50 -17.02
C ASP A 65 12.63 -3.31 -15.75
N GLY A 66 13.30 -2.73 -14.75
CA GLY A 66 13.55 -3.37 -13.46
C GLY A 66 12.33 -3.35 -12.52
N ILE A 67 11.53 -2.29 -12.56
CA ILE A 67 10.40 -2.11 -11.65
C ILE A 67 9.08 -2.61 -12.21
N LYS A 68 8.96 -2.83 -13.53
CA LYS A 68 7.72 -3.26 -14.18
C LYS A 68 7.18 -4.55 -13.58
N SER A 69 5.86 -4.63 -13.40
CA SER A 69 5.20 -5.86 -12.97
C SER A 69 5.23 -6.88 -14.10
N THR A 70 5.69 -8.10 -13.82
CA THR A 70 5.67 -9.23 -14.76
C THR A 70 4.24 -9.65 -15.10
N THR A 71 3.29 -9.39 -14.20
CA THR A 71 1.88 -9.74 -14.37
C THR A 71 1.00 -8.50 -14.37
N ASN A 72 0.06 -8.44 -15.30
CA ASN A 72 -0.95 -7.38 -15.42
C ASN A 72 -2.25 -7.70 -14.65
N TRP A 73 -2.19 -8.67 -13.73
CA TRP A 73 -3.35 -9.17 -13.00
C TRP A 73 -3.75 -8.22 -11.86
N ASN A 74 -5.05 -8.04 -11.65
CA ASN A 74 -5.65 -7.32 -10.51
C ASN A 74 -5.22 -5.85 -10.33
N HIS A 75 -5.43 -4.99 -11.33
CA HIS A 75 -5.11 -3.56 -11.20
C HIS A 75 -3.66 -3.31 -10.73
N ALA A 76 -2.70 -3.97 -11.39
CA ALA A 76 -1.29 -3.79 -11.09
C ALA A 76 -0.88 -2.31 -11.12
N LEU A 77 0.13 -1.95 -10.33
CA LEU A 77 0.72 -0.62 -10.39
C LEU A 77 1.53 -0.48 -11.68
N LEU A 78 1.31 0.65 -12.35
CA LEU A 78 2.13 1.08 -13.47
C LEU A 78 3.52 1.49 -12.94
N PRO A 79 4.59 1.36 -13.74
CA PRO A 79 5.94 1.78 -13.35
C PRO A 79 6.01 3.21 -12.80
N MET A 80 5.29 4.16 -13.40
CA MET A 80 5.18 5.53 -12.91
C MET A 80 4.56 5.59 -11.50
N GLU A 81 3.46 4.88 -11.26
CA GLU A 81 2.81 4.86 -9.94
C GLU A 81 3.72 4.24 -8.87
N MET A 82 4.46 3.19 -9.23
CA MET A 82 5.45 2.55 -8.36
C MET A 82 6.56 3.52 -7.97
N LEU A 83 7.11 4.22 -8.97
CA LEU A 83 8.15 5.22 -8.76
C LEU A 83 7.65 6.36 -7.87
N LEU A 84 6.46 6.91 -8.12
CA LEU A 84 5.89 8.00 -7.32
C LEU A 84 5.63 7.57 -5.87
N LEU A 85 5.14 6.35 -5.65
CA LEU A 85 4.96 5.79 -4.32
C LEU A 85 6.31 5.70 -3.56
N THR A 86 7.35 5.20 -4.21
CA THR A 86 8.68 5.06 -3.62
C THR A 86 9.31 6.43 -3.33
N LEU A 87 9.24 7.38 -4.27
CA LEU A 87 9.75 8.74 -4.07
C LEU A 87 9.02 9.46 -2.94
N ARG A 88 7.71 9.28 -2.82
CA ARG A 88 6.93 9.86 -1.72
C ARG A 88 7.40 9.32 -0.36
N PHE A 89 7.69 8.03 -0.28
CA PHE A 89 8.26 7.42 0.92
C PHE A 89 9.62 8.03 1.27
N PHE A 90 10.52 8.18 0.30
CA PHE A 90 11.84 8.79 0.53
C PHE A 90 11.77 10.28 0.87
N ALA A 91 10.85 11.03 0.25
CA ALA A 91 10.69 12.45 0.48
C ALA A 91 10.11 12.77 1.87
N CYS A 92 9.24 11.91 2.40
CA CYS A 92 8.54 12.15 3.67
C CYS A 92 9.12 11.35 4.85
N GLY A 93 9.80 10.24 4.61
CA GLY A 93 10.23 9.30 5.67
C GLY A 93 9.08 8.76 6.51
N SER A 94 7.88 8.63 5.93
CA SER A 94 6.65 8.32 6.68
C SER A 94 6.33 6.83 6.71
N MET A 95 5.32 6.46 7.51
CA MET A 95 4.87 5.07 7.63
C MET A 95 4.26 4.55 6.32
N LEU A 96 4.43 3.25 6.05
CA LEU A 96 3.91 2.59 4.83
C LEU A 96 2.39 2.72 4.65
N ILE A 97 1.63 2.80 5.76
CA ILE A 97 0.18 3.02 5.71
C ILE A 97 -0.13 4.39 5.11
N VAL A 98 0.55 5.45 5.57
CA VAL A 98 0.34 6.82 5.10
C VAL A 98 0.68 6.95 3.60
N VAL A 99 1.78 6.34 3.17
CA VAL A 99 2.17 6.35 1.75
C VAL A 99 1.21 5.50 0.91
N GLY A 100 0.80 4.34 1.43
CA GLY A 100 -0.17 3.47 0.78
C GLY A 100 -1.52 4.17 0.56
N ASP A 101 -2.06 4.80 1.61
CA ASP A 101 -3.32 5.54 1.54
C ASP A 101 -3.24 6.70 0.54
N PHE A 102 -2.12 7.43 0.51
CA PHE A 102 -1.89 8.49 -0.46
C PHE A 102 -1.93 8.00 -1.92
N ALA A 103 -1.34 6.83 -2.18
CA ALA A 103 -1.27 6.22 -3.50
C ALA A 103 -2.49 5.32 -3.83
N GLY A 104 -3.43 5.16 -2.91
CA GLY A 104 -4.60 4.29 -3.08
C GLY A 104 -4.27 2.79 -3.08
N VAL A 105 -3.23 2.36 -2.36
CA VAL A 105 -2.82 0.95 -2.26
C VAL A 105 -2.67 0.49 -0.81
N HIS A 106 -2.87 -0.81 -0.57
CA HIS A 106 -2.66 -1.37 0.76
C HIS A 106 -1.18 -1.31 1.19
N LYS A 107 -0.91 -1.17 2.50
CA LYS A 107 0.45 -1.10 3.07
C LYS A 107 1.38 -2.23 2.60
N SER A 108 0.83 -3.44 2.41
CA SER A 108 1.61 -4.59 1.93
C SER A 108 2.06 -4.43 0.48
N THR A 109 1.26 -3.75 -0.34
CA THR A 109 1.61 -3.42 -1.72
C THR A 109 2.69 -2.35 -1.73
N ALA A 110 2.49 -1.28 -0.95
CA ALA A 110 3.50 -0.23 -0.80
C ALA A 110 4.87 -0.80 -0.37
N SER A 111 4.89 -1.68 0.64
CA SER A 111 6.11 -2.36 1.10
C SER A 111 6.81 -3.14 0.00
N LYS A 112 6.07 -3.89 -0.82
CA LYS A 112 6.64 -4.70 -1.91
C LYS A 112 7.21 -3.84 -3.03
N VAL A 113 6.56 -2.71 -3.31
CA VAL A 113 6.98 -1.77 -4.35
C VAL A 113 8.27 -1.04 -3.93
N ILE A 114 8.35 -0.59 -2.67
CA ILE A 114 9.50 0.15 -2.15
C ILE A 114 10.75 -0.73 -2.04
N LEU A 115 10.58 -2.03 -1.75
CA LEU A 115 11.68 -2.99 -1.65
C LEU A 115 12.26 -3.41 -3.01
N LYS A 116 11.51 -3.17 -4.09
CA LYS A 116 11.86 -3.65 -5.44
C LYS A 116 12.98 -2.82 -6.05
#